data_AF-A0A2E2WHK7-F1
#
_entry.id   AF-A0A2E2WHK7-F1
#
_cell.length_a   1.000
_cell.length_b   1.000
_cell.length_c   1.000
_cell.angle_alpha   90.00
_cell.angle_beta   90.00
_cell.angle_gamma   90.00
#
_symmetry.space_group_name_H-M   'P 1'
#
loop_
_entity.id
_entity.type
_entity.pdbx_description
1 polymer ?
#
loop_
_entity_poly.entity_id
_entity_poly.type
_entity_poly.pdbx_seq_one_letter_code
_entity_poly.pdbx_strand_id
1 'polypeptide(L)'
;MNYDIIHIAGKPHVLVPLHDFTALKNEGRDSILPDEVMQELSLEQSNPIKIIRKYRGMTQDDLAGAAGISRPYLTEIETGRKDGSIRSLKNIAKSLNVSLELLV
;
A
#
# COMPACT_ATOMS: atom_id res chain seq x y z
N MET A 1 1.42 -9.79 -24.89
CA MET A 1 -0.02 -9.84 -24.59
C MET A 1 -0.75 -9.26 -25.78
N ASN A 2 -1.63 -10.04 -26.42
CA ASN A 2 -2.55 -9.52 -27.43
C ASN A 2 -3.77 -8.97 -26.70
N TYR A 3 -4.02 -7.67 -26.80
CA TYR A 3 -5.26 -7.09 -26.30
C TYR A 3 -6.23 -6.88 -27.46
N ASP A 4 -7.48 -7.23 -27.24
CA ASP A 4 -8.54 -6.94 -28.18
C ASP A 4 -8.99 -5.47 -28.04
N ILE A 5 -8.97 -4.75 -29.16
CA ILE A 5 -9.36 -3.33 -29.22
C ILE A 5 -10.81 -3.24 -29.70
N ILE A 6 -11.66 -2.64 -28.90
CA ILE A 6 -13.06 -2.33 -29.23
C ILE A 6 -13.21 -0.85 -29.54
N HIS A 7 -14.14 -0.50 -30.43
CA HIS A 7 -14.44 0.89 -30.75
C HIS A 7 -15.81 1.26 -30.20
N ILE A 8 -15.86 2.21 -29.26
CA ILE A 8 -17.10 2.72 -28.66
C ILE A 8 -17.18 4.21 -28.99
N ALA A 9 -18.24 4.64 -29.67
CA ALA A 9 -18.43 6.02 -30.12
C ALA A 9 -17.22 6.58 -30.92
N GLY A 10 -16.60 5.75 -31.76
CA GLY A 10 -15.43 6.12 -32.57
C GLY A 10 -14.10 6.20 -31.80
N LYS A 11 -14.10 5.92 -30.49
CA LYS A 11 -12.89 5.92 -29.67
C LYS A 11 -12.41 4.49 -29.43
N PRO A 12 -11.10 4.21 -29.61
CA PRO A 12 -10.54 2.90 -29.31
C PRO A 12 -10.48 2.69 -27.80
N HIS A 13 -10.93 1.53 -27.35
CA HIS A 13 -10.85 1.05 -25.98
C HIS A 13 -10.22 -0.34 -25.99
N VAL A 14 -9.53 -0.69 -24.91
CA VAL A 14 -8.86 -1.99 -24.77
C VAL A 14 -9.63 -2.83 -23.76
N LEU A 15 -10.01 -4.04 -24.15
CA LEU A 15 -10.61 -4.99 -23.21
C LEU A 15 -9.49 -5.67 -22.41
N VAL A 16 -9.55 -5.51 -21.10
CA VAL A 16 -8.64 -6.15 -20.16
C VAL A 16 -9.45 -6.92 -19.11
N PRO A 17 -8.97 -8.08 -18.65
CA PRO A 17 -9.53 -8.72 -17.47
C PRO A 17 -9.60 -7.75 -16.29
N LEU A 18 -10.65 -7.82 -15.46
CA LEU A 18 -10.87 -6.86 -14.38
C LEU A 18 -9.67 -6.79 -13.40
N HIS A 19 -8.98 -7.91 -13.17
CA HIS A 19 -7.77 -7.95 -12.33
C HIS A 19 -6.56 -7.25 -12.96
N ASP A 20 -6.46 -7.24 -14.30
CA ASP A 20 -5.42 -6.50 -15.02
C ASP A 20 -5.75 -5.01 -15.09
N PHE A 21 -7.04 -4.69 -15.25
CA PHE A 21 -7.51 -3.30 -15.19
C PHE A 21 -7.19 -2.64 -13.85
N THR A 22 -7.43 -3.33 -12.74
CA THR A 22 -7.08 -2.81 -11.41
C THR A 22 -5.57 -2.58 -11.31
N ALA A 23 -4.75 -3.55 -11.73
CA ALA A 23 -3.29 -3.40 -11.73
C ALA A 23 -2.80 -2.21 -12.58
N LEU A 24 -3.31 -2.05 -13.81
CA LEU A 24 -2.95 -0.98 -14.74
C LEU A 24 -3.44 0.40 -14.28
N LYS A 25 -4.65 0.48 -13.73
CA LYS A 25 -5.17 1.72 -13.12
C LYS A 25 -4.33 2.14 -11.91
N ASN A 26 -3.83 1.18 -11.14
CA ASN A 26 -3.07 1.40 -9.91
C ASN A 26 -1.62 1.87 -10.16
N GLU A 27 -1.12 1.89 -11.39
CA GLU A 27 0.15 2.56 -11.72
C GLU A 27 0.04 4.10 -11.60
N GLY A 28 -1.19 4.65 -11.54
CA GLY A 28 -1.48 6.06 -11.48
C GLY A 28 -2.17 6.52 -10.18
N ARG A 29 -1.44 6.49 -9.07
CA ARG A 29 -1.78 7.06 -7.74
C ARG A 29 -2.87 6.34 -6.95
N ASP A 30 -2.51 6.03 -5.69
CA ASP A 30 -3.28 5.35 -4.65
C ASP A 30 -3.52 3.85 -4.88
N SER A 31 -2.65 3.03 -4.27
CA SER A 31 -2.80 1.58 -4.31
C SER A 31 -4.07 1.20 -3.53
N ILE A 32 -5.09 0.73 -4.23
CA ILE A 32 -6.28 0.14 -3.62
C ILE A 32 -5.82 -1.13 -2.90
N LEU A 33 -5.86 -1.12 -1.57
CA LEU A 33 -5.70 -2.33 -0.77
C LEU A 33 -6.96 -3.20 -0.92
N PRO A 34 -6.85 -4.54 -0.90
CA PRO A 34 -8.02 -5.41 -0.93
C PRO A 34 -8.99 -5.12 0.20
N ASP A 35 -10.27 -5.43 -0.02
CA ASP A 35 -11.34 -5.20 0.95
C ASP A 35 -11.06 -5.86 2.30
N GLU A 36 -10.42 -7.04 2.30
CA GLU A 36 -10.06 -7.75 3.52
C GLU A 36 -9.04 -6.95 4.36
N VAL A 37 -8.08 -6.30 3.69
CA VAL A 37 -7.06 -5.47 4.35
C VAL A 37 -7.69 -4.17 4.85
N MET A 38 -8.58 -3.56 4.07
CA MET A 38 -9.32 -2.36 4.47
C MET A 38 -10.22 -2.64 5.69
N GLN A 39 -10.84 -3.83 5.74
CA GLN A 39 -11.62 -4.27 6.88
C GLN A 39 -10.73 -4.45 8.12
N GLU A 40 -9.55 -5.07 7.99
CA GLU A 40 -8.60 -5.19 9.08
C GLU A 40 -8.12 -3.81 9.59
N LEU A 41 -7.88 -2.86 8.68
CA LEU A 41 -7.49 -1.48 9.01
C LEU A 41 -8.58 -0.72 9.78
N SER A 42 -9.85 -1.04 9.57
CA SER A 42 -10.96 -0.44 10.31
C SER A 42 -11.08 -0.92 11.77
N LEU A 43 -10.31 -1.94 12.16
CA LEU A 43 -10.27 -2.44 13.53
C LEU A 43 -9.29 -1.59 14.35
N GLU A 44 -9.79 -0.93 15.40
CA GLU A 44 -9.00 0.00 16.25
C GLU A 44 -7.75 -0.60 16.92
N GLN A 45 -7.64 -1.93 16.94
CA GLN A 45 -6.65 -2.67 17.72
C GLN A 45 -5.31 -2.85 16.98
N SER A 46 -5.30 -2.59 15.66
CA SER A 46 -4.21 -3.01 14.79
C SER A 46 -3.52 -1.81 14.17
N ASN A 47 -2.19 -1.74 14.30
CA ASN A 47 -1.41 -0.68 13.69
C ASN A 47 -1.41 -0.80 12.14
N PRO A 48 -1.81 0.25 11.39
CA PRO A 48 -1.89 0.21 9.93
C PRO A 48 -0.60 -0.21 9.24
N ILE A 49 0.55 0.26 9.73
CA ILE A 49 1.87 -0.06 9.17
C ILE A 49 2.12 -1.56 9.23
N LYS A 50 1.79 -2.20 10.36
CA LYS A 50 1.98 -3.63 10.56
C LYS A 50 1.07 -4.45 9.64
N ILE A 51 -0.19 -4.06 9.50
CA ILE A 51 -1.16 -4.74 8.62
C ILE A 51 -0.66 -4.70 7.18
N ILE A 52 -0.39 -3.49 6.67
CA ILE A 52 0.00 -3.28 5.27
C ILE A 52 1.34 -3.97 5.00
N ARG A 53 2.30 -3.88 5.93
CA ARG A 53 3.59 -4.59 5.82
C ARG A 53 3.40 -6.09 5.66
N LYS A 54 2.56 -6.71 6.49
CA LYS A 54 2.27 -8.15 6.42
C LYS A 54 1.58 -8.50 5.11
N TYR A 55 0.61 -7.71 4.68
CA TYR A 55 -0.06 -7.88 3.39
C TYR A 55 0.94 -7.84 2.22
N ARG A 56 1.94 -6.95 2.28
CA ARG A 56 3.03 -6.85 1.30
C ARG A 56 4.09 -7.96 1.43
N GLY A 57 3.96 -8.88 2.39
CA GLY A 57 4.93 -9.96 2.62
C GLY A 57 6.29 -9.49 3.15
N MET A 58 6.37 -8.29 3.72
CA MET A 58 7.63 -7.71 4.20
C MET A 58 7.90 -8.08 5.66
N THR A 59 9.16 -8.39 5.98
CA THR A 59 9.62 -8.47 7.37
C THR A 59 9.81 -7.06 7.96
N GLN A 60 9.96 -6.96 9.29
CA GLN A 60 10.29 -5.68 9.91
C GLN A 60 11.65 -5.16 9.46
N ASP A 61 12.62 -6.04 9.22
CA ASP A 61 13.94 -5.66 8.71
C ASP A 61 13.85 -5.13 7.27
N ASP A 62 13.03 -5.74 6.41
CA ASP A 62 12.80 -5.27 5.03
C ASP A 62 12.22 -3.85 5.02
N LEU A 63 11.16 -3.62 5.80
CA LEU A 63 10.52 -2.30 5.85
C LEU A 63 11.43 -1.26 6.50
N ALA A 64 12.12 -1.62 7.59
CA ALA A 64 13.05 -0.69 8.26
C ALA A 64 14.19 -0.28 7.32
N GLY A 65 14.78 -1.25 6.61
CA GLY A 65 15.80 -1.00 5.59
C GLY A 65 15.28 -0.12 4.45
N ALA A 66 14.10 -0.43 3.91
CA ALA A 66 13.49 0.34 2.83
C ALA A 66 13.13 1.78 3.24
N ALA A 67 12.71 1.99 4.49
CA ALA A 67 12.34 3.30 5.03
C ALA A 67 13.54 4.09 5.60
N GLY A 68 14.72 3.48 5.66
CA GLY A 68 15.94 4.10 6.20
C GLY A 68 15.86 4.37 7.70
N ILE A 69 15.21 3.49 8.46
CA ILE A 69 15.06 3.56 9.92
C ILE A 69 15.57 2.29 10.59
N SER A 70 15.77 2.32 11.91
CA SER A 70 16.17 1.12 12.64
C SER A 70 14.97 0.18 12.87
N ARG A 71 15.19 -1.13 12.80
CA ARG A 71 14.17 -2.15 13.09
C ARG A 71 13.57 -2.02 14.51
N PRO A 72 14.35 -1.71 15.58
CA PRO A 72 13.77 -1.44 16.89
C PRO A 72 12.81 -0.24 16.89
N TYR A 73 13.14 0.83 16.16
CA TYR A 73 12.27 2.00 16.05
C TYR A 73 10.99 1.70 15.28
N LEU A 74 11.06 0.94 14.18
CA LEU A 74 9.86 0.44 13.49
C LEU A 74 8.98 -0.40 14.44
N THR A 75 9.59 -1.24 15.28
CA THR A 75 8.86 -2.07 16.24
C THR A 75 8.12 -1.22 17.28
N GLU A 76 8.74 -0.15 17.79
CA GLU A 76 8.08 0.80 18.69
C GLU A 76 6.89 1.47 18.02
N ILE A 77 6.98 1.77 16.72
CA ILE A 77 5.87 2.32 15.94
C ILE A 77 4.74 1.30 15.79
N GLU A 78 5.04 0.09 15.33
CA GLU A 78 4.03 -0.96 15.11
C GLU A 78 3.32 -1.44 16.40
N THR A 79 3.91 -1.18 17.56
CA THR A 79 3.35 -1.53 18.87
C THR A 79 2.67 -0.35 19.56
N GLY A 80 2.63 0.82 18.93
CA GLY A 80 2.03 2.03 19.51
C GLY A 80 2.84 2.65 20.66
N ARG A 81 4.09 2.21 20.88
CA ARG A 81 4.97 2.84 21.89
C ARG A 81 5.49 4.19 21.44
N LYS A 82 5.56 4.44 20.13
CA LYS A 82 5.92 5.72 19.52
C LYS A 82 5.07 5.96 18.29
N ASP A 83 4.61 7.19 18.10
CA ASP A 83 3.86 7.56 16.88
C ASP A 83 4.78 7.64 15.64
N GLY A 84 6.08 7.86 15.87
CA GLY A 84 7.05 8.09 14.81
C GLY A 84 7.07 9.56 14.36
N SER A 85 8.18 9.99 13.74
CA SER A 85 8.24 11.33 13.17
C SER A 85 7.49 11.40 11.85
N ILE A 86 6.97 12.56 11.46
CA ILE A 86 6.37 12.78 10.12
C ILE A 86 7.31 12.33 9.01
N ARG A 87 8.62 12.58 9.16
CA ARG A 87 9.65 12.14 8.21
C ARG A 87 9.71 10.61 8.12
N SER A 88 9.68 9.93 9.26
CA SER A 88 9.69 8.46 9.34
C SER A 88 8.42 7.88 8.70
N LEU A 89 7.25 8.43 9.03
CA LEU A 89 5.97 7.98 8.47
C LEU A 89 5.89 8.20 6.96
N LYS A 90 6.41 9.32 6.44
CA LYS A 90 6.53 9.55 4.98
C LYS A 90 7.42 8.51 4.30
N ASN A 91 8.55 8.16 4.91
CA ASN A 91 9.42 7.12 4.37
C ASN A 91 8.73 5.75 4.38
N ILE A 92 8.05 5.41 5.49
CA ILE A 92 7.29 4.16 5.63
C ILE A 92 6.17 4.08 4.58
N ALA A 93 5.36 5.14 4.44
CA ALA A 93 4.29 5.23 3.45
C ALA A 93 4.82 5.00 2.02
N LYS A 94 5.94 5.67 1.69
CA LYS A 94 6.62 5.48 0.41
C LYS A 94 7.10 4.04 0.21
N SER A 95 7.69 3.41 1.22
CA SER A 95 8.15 2.01 1.16
C SER A 95 7.00 1.01 1.03
N LEU A 96 5.85 1.30 1.63
CA LEU A 96 4.63 0.48 1.55
C LEU A 96 3.78 0.76 0.31
N ASN A 97 4.16 1.78 -0.47
CA ASN A 97 3.42 2.28 -1.64
C ASN A 97 1.98 2.67 -1.30
N VAL A 98 1.80 3.44 -0.22
CA VAL A 98 0.50 3.98 0.23
C VAL A 98 0.63 5.48 0.51
N SER A 99 -0.51 6.17 0.61
CA SER A 99 -0.56 7.56 1.03
C SER A 99 -0.21 7.71 2.51
N LEU A 100 0.24 8.89 2.92
CA LEU A 100 0.56 9.14 4.34
C LEU A 100 -0.72 9.07 5.18
N GLU A 101 -1.83 9.57 4.64
CA GLU A 101 -3.15 9.64 5.26
C GLU A 101 -3.68 8.27 5.69
N LEU A 102 -3.16 7.17 5.13
CA LEU A 102 -3.53 5.82 5.55
C LEU A 102 -2.80 5.36 6.82
N LEU A 103 -1.73 6.04 7.21
CA LEU A 103 -0.88 5.68 8.36
C LEU A 103 -1.08 6.60 9.59
N VAL A 104 -1.82 7.71 9.45
CA VAL A 104 -2.07 8.71 10.51
C VAL A 104 -3.54 8.78 10.91
#